data_AF-A0A9X0A9J5-F1
#
_entry.id   AF-A0A9X0A9J5-F1
#
_cell.length_a   1.000
_cell.length_b   1.000
_cell.length_c   1.000
_cell.angle_alpha   90.00
_cell.angle_beta   90.00
_cell.angle_gamma   90.00
#
_symmetry.space_group_name_H-M   'P 1'
#
loop_
_entity.id
_entity.type
_entity.pdbx_description
1 polymer ?
#
loop_
_entity_poly.entity_id
_entity_poly.type
_entity_poly.pdbx_seq_one_letter_code
_entity_poly.pdbx_strand_id
1 'polypeptide(L)'
;MVLELHIWGPSFGLPSIDAQCLATIAYMRQVIPRGQWFLVASSDPTLSPTNELPALKDSKNGDWVGGYKNIINFITQYSSGKWDMDASLRGQERADCTA
;
A
#
# COMPACT_ATOMS: atom_id res chain seq x y z
N MET A 1 0.84 -10.07 12.68
CA MET A 1 0.42 -8.90 11.87
C MET A 1 0.68 -9.31 10.46
N VAL A 2 -0.37 -9.53 9.68
CA VAL A 2 -0.26 -10.05 8.32
C VAL A 2 -1.12 -9.14 7.47
N LEU A 3 -0.48 -8.19 6.79
CA LEU A 3 -1.12 -7.32 5.82
C LEU A 3 -1.07 -7.99 4.45
N GLU A 4 -2.20 -8.11 3.76
CA GLU A 4 -2.27 -8.72 2.44
C GLU A 4 -2.49 -7.61 1.41
N LEU A 5 -1.49 -7.33 0.59
CA LEU A 5 -1.61 -6.37 -0.50
C LEU A 5 -2.04 -7.10 -1.77
N HIS A 6 -3.25 -6.84 -2.22
CA HIS A 6 -3.80 -7.32 -3.48
C HIS A 6 -3.47 -6.35 -4.62
N ILE A 7 -2.88 -6.89 -5.68
CA ILE A 7 -2.44 -6.13 -6.86
C ILE A 7 -2.94 -6.75 -8.16
N TRP A 8 -2.80 -6.00 -9.25
CA TRP A 8 -2.89 -6.56 -10.59
C TRP A 8 -1.80 -7.61 -10.82
N GLY A 9 -2.11 -8.62 -11.63
CA GLY A 9 -1.18 -9.68 -11.95
C GLY A 9 0.13 -9.18 -12.54
N PRO A 10 1.21 -9.99 -12.41
CA PRO A 10 2.50 -9.65 -12.96
C PRO A 10 2.43 -9.53 -14.49
N SER A 11 3.03 -8.47 -15.04
CA SER A 11 3.09 -8.23 -16.49
C SER A 11 4.39 -7.50 -16.83
N PHE A 12 4.91 -7.70 -18.04
CA PHE A 12 6.15 -7.06 -18.52
C PHE A 12 7.40 -7.29 -17.64
N GLY A 13 7.44 -8.37 -16.85
CA GLY A 13 8.54 -8.62 -15.90
C GLY A 13 8.50 -7.77 -14.63
N LEU A 14 7.42 -7.01 -14.42
CA LEU A 14 7.13 -6.24 -13.22
C LEU A 14 6.12 -6.99 -12.34
N PRO A 15 6.12 -6.74 -11.02
CA PRO A 15 5.19 -7.41 -10.12
C PRO A 15 3.73 -6.98 -10.34
N SER A 16 3.46 -5.83 -10.97
CA SER A 16 2.12 -5.35 -11.30
C SER A 16 2.15 -4.51 -12.59
N ILE A 17 1.04 -4.46 -13.33
CA ILE A 17 0.87 -3.61 -14.52
C ILE A 17 0.58 -2.14 -14.18
N ASP A 18 0.08 -1.89 -12.97
CA ASP A 18 -0.39 -0.58 -12.54
C ASP A 18 0.65 0.19 -11.73
N ALA A 19 0.76 1.48 -12.01
CA ALA A 19 1.72 2.37 -11.37
C ALA A 19 1.44 2.56 -9.87
N GLN A 20 0.17 2.65 -9.46
CA GLN A 20 -0.19 2.80 -8.05
C GLN A 20 0.14 1.53 -7.27
N CYS A 21 -0.10 0.35 -7.84
CA CYS A 21 0.32 -0.92 -7.25
C CYS A 21 1.84 -0.99 -7.05
N LEU A 22 2.62 -0.61 -8.06
CA LEU A 22 4.09 -0.58 -7.96
C LEU A 22 4.57 0.38 -6.87
N ALA A 23 3.96 1.57 -6.78
CA ALA A 23 4.25 2.54 -5.74
C ALA A 23 3.95 1.99 -4.35
N THR A 24 2.79 1.35 -4.14
CA THR A 24 2.44 0.75 -2.84
C THR A 24 3.41 -0.37 -2.45
N ILE A 25 3.81 -1.23 -3.40
CA ILE A 25 4.78 -2.30 -3.16
C ILE A 25 6.12 -1.71 -2.71
N ALA A 26 6.61 -0.67 -3.41
CA ALA A 26 7.87 -0.02 -3.08
C ALA A 26 7.81 0.61 -1.68
N TYR A 27 6.73 1.33 -1.38
CA TYR A 27 6.49 1.94 -0.07
C TYR A 27 6.49 0.89 1.05
N MET A 28 5.66 -0.16 0.93
CA MET A 28 5.57 -1.23 1.92
C MET A 28 6.90 -1.95 2.14
N ARG A 29 7.66 -2.17 1.07
CA ARG A 29 8.97 -2.83 1.15
C ARG A 29 10.02 -2.00 1.89
N GLN A 30 9.87 -0.68 1.91
CA GLN A 30 10.79 0.22 2.60
C GLN A 30 10.36 0.50 4.05
N VAL A 31 9.06 0.66 4.32
CA VAL A 31 8.55 1.02 5.66
C VAL A 31 8.25 -0.19 6.54
N ILE A 32 7.84 -1.32 5.96
CA ILE A 32 7.41 -2.50 6.71
C ILE A 32 8.54 -3.56 6.71
N PRO A 33 8.97 -4.07 7.88
CA PRO A 33 9.94 -5.15 7.94
C PRO A 33 9.41 -6.42 7.28
N ARG A 34 10.32 -7.19 6.67
CA ARG A 34 10.00 -8.44 5.96
C ARG A 34 9.28 -9.42 6.91
N GLY A 35 8.19 -10.00 6.43
CA GLY A 35 7.39 -10.99 7.17
C GLY A 35 6.15 -10.43 7.88
N GLN A 36 5.89 -9.12 7.83
CA GLN A 36 4.65 -8.53 8.36
C GLN A 36 3.59 -8.24 7.29
N TRP A 37 3.93 -8.42 6.01
CA TRP A 37 3.02 -8.25 4.89
C TRP A 37 3.34 -9.24 3.77
N PHE A 38 2.34 -9.51 2.94
CA PHE A 38 2.41 -10.41 1.79
C PHE A 38 1.77 -9.77 0.58
N LEU A 39 2.32 -10.09 -0.60
CA LEU A 39 1.81 -9.64 -1.88
C LEU A 39 0.97 -10.76 -2.50
N VAL A 40 -0.26 -10.45 -2.90
CA VAL A 40 -1.17 -11.38 -3.55
C VAL A 40 -1.58 -10.80 -4.90
N ALA A 41 -1.23 -11.51 -5.97
CA ALA A 41 -1.64 -11.15 -7.33
C ALA A 41 -3.05 -11.71 -7.61
N SER A 42 -4.10 -11.08 -7.07
CA SER A 42 -5.48 -11.51 -7.35
C SER A 42 -5.94 -11.09 -8.74
N SER A 43 -5.62 -9.88 -9.20
CA SER A 43 -6.20 -9.31 -10.43
C SER A 43 -7.73 -9.15 -10.40
N ASP A 44 -8.35 -9.22 -9.22
CA ASP A 44 -9.78 -9.06 -8.99
C ASP A 44 -10.07 -7.69 -8.35
N PRO A 45 -10.57 -6.69 -9.10
CA PRO A 45 -10.89 -5.38 -8.55
C PRO A 45 -12.10 -5.39 -7.61
N THR A 46 -12.96 -6.42 -7.71
CA THR A 46 -14.18 -6.60 -6.90
C THR A 46 -13.90 -6.83 -5.42
N LEU A 47 -12.67 -7.20 -5.06
CA LEU A 47 -12.23 -7.37 -3.68
C LEU A 47 -12.09 -6.04 -2.93
N SER A 48 -11.91 -4.95 -3.68
CA SER A 48 -11.75 -3.63 -3.11
C SER A 48 -13.12 -2.91 -3.02
N PRO A 49 -13.41 -2.22 -1.91
CA PRO A 49 -14.64 -1.43 -1.80
C PRO A 49 -14.70 -0.28 -2.82
N THR A 50 -13.55 0.09 -3.38
CA THR A 50 -13.41 1.13 -4.41
C THR A 50 -13.50 0.58 -5.84
N ASN A 51 -13.61 -0.74 -6.05
CA ASN A 51 -13.47 -1.39 -7.37
C ASN A 51 -12.16 -1.04 -8.10
N GLU A 52 -11.11 -0.71 -7.35
CA GLU A 52 -9.80 -0.31 -7.85
C GLU A 52 -8.71 -1.03 -7.07
N LEU A 53 -7.72 -1.57 -7.80
CA LEU A 53 -6.46 -2.05 -7.23
C LEU A 53 -5.44 -0.90 -7.30
N PRO A 54 -4.58 -0.69 -6.30
CA PRO A 54 -4.22 -1.58 -5.19
C PRO A 54 -5.24 -1.63 -4.05
N ALA A 55 -5.36 -2.80 -3.42
CA ALA A 55 -6.21 -3.02 -2.25
C ALA A 55 -5.43 -3.70 -1.13
N LEU A 56 -5.44 -3.11 0.06
CA LEU A 56 -4.84 -3.69 1.26
C LEU A 56 -5.92 -4.33 2.11
N LYS A 57 -5.68 -5.57 2.51
CA LYS A 57 -6.53 -6.29 3.46
C LYS A 57 -5.78 -6.49 4.77
N ASP A 58 -6.41 -6.09 5.86
CA ASP A 58 -5.91 -6.39 7.19
C ASP A 58 -6.40 -7.77 7.64
N SER A 59 -5.49 -8.73 7.80
CA SER A 59 -5.84 -10.11 8.19
C SER A 59 -6.39 -10.19 9.63
N LYS A 60 -6.20 -9.15 10.46
CA LYS A 60 -6.65 -9.12 11.85
C LYS A 60 -8.14 -8.77 11.97
N ASN A 61 -8.58 -7.72 11.27
CA ASN A 61 -9.97 -7.26 11.30
C ASN A 61 -10.79 -7.72 10.09
N GLY A 62 -10.14 -8.09 8.98
CA GLY A 62 -10.81 -8.37 7.71
C GLY A 62 -11.21 -7.11 6.94
N ASP A 63 -10.73 -5.93 7.37
CA ASP A 63 -10.98 -4.65 6.69
C ASP A 63 -10.24 -4.56 5.36
N TRP A 64 -10.90 -3.98 4.37
CA TRP A 64 -10.35 -3.72 3.04
C TRP A 64 -10.18 -2.21 2.82
N VAL A 65 -8.99 -1.82 2.39
CA VAL A 65 -8.63 -0.43 2.10
C VAL A 65 -8.19 -0.35 0.65
N GLY A 66 -8.98 0.35 -0.16
CA GLY A 66 -8.67 0.60 -1.57
C GLY A 66 -8.03 1.96 -1.79
N GLY A 67 -7.12 2.03 -2.76
CA GLY A 67 -6.47 3.26 -3.22
C GLY A 67 -5.17 3.59 -2.49
N TYR A 68 -4.16 3.99 -3.25
CA TYR A 68 -2.79 4.24 -2.77
C TYR A 68 -2.71 5.17 -1.53
N LYS A 69 -3.34 6.35 -1.60
CA LYS A 69 -3.30 7.34 -0.51
C LYS A 69 -3.97 6.83 0.76
N ASN A 70 -5.10 6.12 0.62
CA ASN A 70 -5.80 5.52 1.76
C ASN A 70 -4.97 4.42 2.40
N ILE A 71 -4.32 3.59 1.59
CA ILE A 71 -3.43 2.52 2.06
C ILE A 71 -2.27 3.12 2.88
N ILE A 72 -1.62 4.17 2.40
CA ILE A 72 -0.55 4.84 3.16
C ILE A 72 -1.08 5.38 4.49
N ASN A 73 -2.19 6.11 4.47
CA ASN A 73 -2.79 6.67 5.68
C ASN A 73 -3.17 5.55 6.68
N PHE A 74 -3.71 4.43 6.19
CA PHE A 74 -4.03 3.28 7.01
C PHE A 74 -2.79 2.68 7.66
N ILE A 75 -1.71 2.46 6.89
CA ILE A 75 -0.43 1.92 7.40
C ILE A 75 0.18 2.86 8.45
N THR A 76 0.17 4.18 8.18
CA THR A 76 0.67 5.20 9.11
C THR A 76 -0.14 5.19 10.41
N GLN A 77 -1.47 5.14 10.35
CA GLN A 77 -2.32 5.05 11.54
C GLN A 77 -2.12 3.73 12.29
N TYR A 78 -2.07 2.61 11.56
CA TYR A 78 -1.89 1.27 12.13
C TYR A 78 -0.57 1.14 12.90
N SER A 79 0.49 1.78 12.39
CA SER A 79 1.81 1.79 13.02
C SER A 79 2.01 2.92 14.03
N SER A 80 0.95 3.70 14.34
CA SER A 80 1.03 4.90 15.18
C SER A 80 2.15 5.86 14.75
N GLY A 81 2.33 6.03 13.42
CA GLY A 81 3.35 6.89 12.82
C GLY A 81 4.74 6.29 12.69
N LYS A 82 4.99 5.03 13.11
CA LYS A 82 6.33 4.41 12.99
C LYS A 82 6.70 3.98 11.57
N TRP A 83 5.71 3.77 10.70
CA TRP A 83 5.90 3.35 9.30
C TRP A 83 5.66 4.48 8.31
N ASP A 84 5.84 5.72 8.75
CA ASP A 84 5.71 6.91 7.92
C ASP A 84 7.07 7.22 7.29
N MET A 85 7.24 6.93 6.00
CA MET A 85 8.46 7.28 5.25
C MET A 85 8.71 8.79 5.28
N ASP A 86 7.63 9.55 5.21
CA ASP A 86 7.61 11.01 5.19
C ASP A 86 7.70 11.63 6.59
N ALA A 87 7.94 10.84 7.64
CA ALA A 87 8.14 11.35 8.99
C ALA A 87 9.38 12.25 9.07
N SER A 88 10.37 11.98 8.22
CA SER A 88 11.59 12.76 8.13
C SER A 88 11.49 13.97 7.19
N LEU A 89 10.46 14.07 6.35
CA LEU A 89 10.31 15.15 5.38
C LEU A 89 9.79 16.41 6.08
N ARG A 90 10.59 17.48 6.04
CA ARG A 90 10.26 18.77 6.68
C ARG A 90 9.18 19.51 5.86
N GLY A 91 8.51 20.48 6.47
CA GLY A 91 7.29 21.11 5.94
C GLY A 91 7.38 21.67 4.51
N GLN A 92 8.56 22.04 4.03
CA GLN A 92 8.76 22.50 2.65
C GLN A 92 8.80 21.34 1.64
N GLU A 93 9.35 20.19 2.02
CA GLU A 93 9.38 18.98 1.18
C GLU A 93 8.01 18.29 1.15
N ARG A 94 7.24 18.38 2.26
CA ARG A 94 5.82 17.96 2.28
C ARG A 94 4.94 18.77 1.34
N ALA A 95 5.23 20.08 1.21
CA ALA A 95 4.50 20.95 0.29
C ALA A 95 4.81 20.59 -1.17
N ASP A 96 6.08 20.29 -1.49
CA ASP A 96 6.51 19.86 -2.82
C ASP A 96 5.89 18.50 -3.22
N CYS A 97 5.71 17.59 -2.26
CA CYS A 97 5.03 16.31 -2.48
C CYS A 97 3.54 16.44 -2.86
N THR A 98 2.91 17.58 -2.60
CA THR A 98 1.48 17.83 -2.89
C THR A 98 1.27 18.67 -4.15
N ALA A 99 2.33 19.23 -4.74
CA ALA A 99 2.28 20.19 -5.84
C ALA A 99 1.95 19.57 -7.20
#